data_AF-G0MZS1-F1
#
_entry.id   AF-G0MZS1-F1
#
_cell.length_a   1.000
_cell.length_b   1.000
_cell.length_c   1.000
_cell.angle_alpha   90.00
_cell.angle_beta   90.00
_cell.angle_gamma   90.00
#
_symmetry.space_group_name_H-M   'P 1'
#
loop_
_entity.id
_entity.type
_entity.pdbx_description
1 polymer ?
#
loop_
_entity_poly.entity_id
_entity_poly.type
_entity_poly.pdbx_seq_one_letter_code
_entity_poly.pdbx_strand_id
1 'polypeptide(L)'
;MCKKRFCDFEAIHQGNMLHYLNTCGPKNQTVQLMWDCASSRADHTECCKKNNVLPACLPYCAAQGTVPNEQVTHVFCMQNFNNIRDCFRSHLDKRPNIFGDN
;
A
#
# COMPACT_ATOMS: atom_id res chain seq x y z
N MET A 1 -3.78 18.04 -1.70
CA MET A 1 -3.34 17.64 -0.35
C MET A 1 -3.10 16.15 -0.21
N CYS A 2 -4.02 15.22 -0.53
CA CYS A 2 -3.64 13.79 -0.58
C CYS A 2 -2.60 13.52 -1.70
N LYS A 3 -2.76 14.12 -2.91
CA LYS A 3 -1.96 13.81 -4.13
C LYS A 3 -0.44 13.96 -4.11
N LYS A 4 0.11 14.87 -3.30
CA LYS A 4 1.56 15.14 -3.26
C LYS A 4 2.35 14.23 -2.30
N ARG A 5 1.69 13.37 -1.52
CA ARG A 5 2.29 12.45 -0.53
C ARG A 5 2.14 10.97 -0.93
N PHE A 6 1.78 10.67 -2.17
CA PHE A 6 1.30 9.34 -2.57
C PHE A 6 2.36 8.23 -2.65
N CYS A 7 3.63 8.60 -2.78
CA CYS A 7 4.75 7.67 -2.74
C CYS A 7 5.42 7.61 -1.36
N ASP A 8 4.85 8.32 -0.37
CA ASP A 8 5.44 8.46 0.95
C ASP A 8 5.02 7.29 1.85
N PHE A 9 6.00 6.49 2.25
CA PHE A 9 5.81 5.36 3.15
C PHE A 9 5.39 5.77 4.58
N GLU A 10 5.52 7.05 4.96
CA GLU A 10 4.93 7.60 6.20
C GLU A 10 3.40 7.64 6.15
N ALA A 11 2.82 7.73 4.94
CA ALA A 11 1.37 7.64 4.74
C ALA A 11 0.87 6.19 4.76
N ILE A 12 1.70 5.22 4.34
CA ILE A 12 1.41 3.78 4.37
C ILE A 12 1.95 3.16 5.66
N HIS A 13 1.60 3.77 6.79
CA HIS A 13 2.03 3.32 8.11
C HIS A 13 0.83 2.94 8.98
N GLN A 14 0.96 1.87 9.76
CA GLN A 14 -0.13 1.38 10.63
C GLN A 14 -0.72 2.48 11.53
N GLY A 15 0.10 3.37 12.07
CA GLY A 15 -0.36 4.46 12.96
C GLY A 15 -1.20 5.54 12.28
N ASN A 16 -1.02 5.73 10.97
CA ASN A 16 -1.67 6.80 10.20
C ASN A 16 -2.69 6.27 9.18
N MET A 17 -2.67 4.97 8.88
CA MET A 17 -3.50 4.32 7.87
C MET A 17 -4.99 4.53 8.13
N LEU A 18 -5.47 4.34 9.37
CA LEU A 18 -6.89 4.52 9.67
C LEU A 18 -7.34 5.97 9.50
N HIS A 19 -6.51 6.92 9.96
CA HIS A 19 -6.74 8.35 9.73
C HIS A 19 -6.80 8.66 8.23
N TYR A 20 -5.91 8.05 7.44
CA TYR A 20 -5.85 8.22 6.00
C TYR A 20 -7.05 7.63 5.27
N LEU A 21 -7.47 6.41 5.61
CA LEU A 21 -8.67 5.79 5.06
C LEU A 21 -9.93 6.60 5.38
N ASN A 22 -10.04 7.15 6.59
CA ASN A 22 -11.17 8.02 6.94
C ASN A 22 -11.13 9.37 6.21
N THR A 23 -9.95 9.94 6.02
CA THR A 23 -9.80 11.29 5.45
C THR A 23 -9.83 11.29 3.92
N CYS A 24 -9.16 10.33 3.30
CA CYS A 24 -8.97 10.24 1.85
C CYS A 24 -9.77 9.08 1.21
N GLY A 25 -10.34 8.15 1.99
CA GLY A 25 -11.18 7.04 1.50
C GLY A 25 -12.46 7.45 0.76
N PRO A 26 -13.17 8.55 1.10
CA PRO A 26 -14.28 9.05 0.27
C PRO A 26 -13.83 9.44 -1.15
N LYS A 27 -12.53 9.63 -1.36
CA LYS A 27 -11.92 9.92 -2.65
C LYS A 27 -11.23 8.68 -3.21
N ASN A 28 -11.84 7.49 -3.23
CA ASN A 28 -11.30 6.19 -3.69
C ASN A 28 -10.06 6.24 -4.63
N GLN A 29 -10.10 7.03 -5.71
CA GLN A 29 -8.94 7.27 -6.59
C GLN A 29 -7.63 7.63 -5.85
N THR A 30 -7.71 8.37 -4.76
CA THR A 30 -6.60 8.83 -3.93
C THR A 30 -5.89 7.68 -3.21
N VAL A 31 -6.66 6.75 -2.62
CA VAL A 31 -6.09 5.57 -1.95
C VAL A 31 -5.46 4.65 -3.00
N GLN A 32 -6.13 4.47 -4.13
CA GLN A 32 -5.62 3.66 -5.24
C GLN A 32 -4.34 4.26 -5.86
N LEU A 33 -4.30 5.57 -6.11
CA LEU A 33 -3.11 6.25 -6.66
C LEU A 33 -1.91 6.19 -5.71
N MET A 34 -2.15 6.26 -4.40
CA MET A 34 -1.11 6.06 -3.39
C MET A 34 -0.57 4.63 -3.44
N TRP A 35 -1.47 3.66 -3.45
CA TRP A 35 -1.10 2.25 -3.51
C TRP A 35 -0.33 1.92 -4.78
N ASP A 36 -0.78 2.43 -5.92
CA ASP A 36 -0.13 2.29 -7.22
C ASP A 36 1.28 2.88 -7.21
N CYS A 37 1.50 4.05 -6.58
CA CYS A 37 2.83 4.62 -6.50
C CYS A 37 3.77 3.72 -5.67
N ALA A 38 3.39 3.44 -4.43
CA ALA A 38 4.26 2.74 -3.50
C ALA A 38 4.57 1.31 -3.98
N SER A 39 3.57 0.62 -4.52
CA SER A 39 3.76 -0.72 -5.07
C SER A 39 4.41 -0.74 -6.46
N SER A 40 4.45 0.39 -7.15
CA SER A 40 4.80 0.48 -8.58
C SER A 40 3.94 -0.43 -9.48
N ARG A 41 2.73 -0.80 -9.04
CA ARG A 41 1.87 -1.81 -9.67
C ARG A 41 2.58 -3.15 -9.94
N ALA A 42 3.64 -3.44 -9.20
CA ALA A 42 4.38 -4.68 -9.28
C ALA A 42 3.78 -5.73 -8.35
N ASP A 43 3.97 -7.02 -8.67
CA ASP A 43 3.62 -8.10 -7.75
C ASP A 43 4.64 -8.20 -6.60
N HIS A 44 4.18 -8.01 -5.36
CA HIS A 44 5.00 -8.22 -4.15
C HIS A 44 4.59 -9.45 -3.36
N THR A 45 3.70 -10.30 -3.88
CA THR A 45 3.13 -11.46 -3.18
C THR A 45 4.22 -12.37 -2.59
N GLU A 46 5.29 -12.63 -3.32
CA GLU A 46 6.41 -13.46 -2.84
C GLU A 46 7.20 -12.78 -1.71
N CYS A 47 7.36 -11.45 -1.76
CA CYS A 47 7.97 -10.72 -0.65
C CYS A 47 7.06 -10.73 0.58
N CYS A 48 5.76 -10.52 0.41
CA CYS A 48 4.79 -10.53 1.48
C CYS A 48 4.68 -11.88 2.19
N LYS A 49 4.68 -12.99 1.44
CA LYS A 49 4.74 -14.34 2.00
C LYS A 49 5.96 -14.54 2.89
N LYS A 50 7.14 -14.05 2.45
CA LYS A 50 8.39 -14.10 3.24
C LYS A 50 8.36 -13.20 4.47
N ASN A 51 7.62 -12.09 4.42
CA ASN A 51 7.45 -11.15 5.54
C ASN A 51 6.22 -11.47 6.40
N ASN A 52 5.77 -12.73 6.43
CA ASN A 52 4.68 -13.21 7.29
C ASN A 52 3.35 -12.44 7.12
N VAL A 53 3.07 -11.92 5.92
CA VAL A 53 1.77 -11.33 5.63
C VAL A 53 0.72 -12.44 5.58
N LEU A 54 -0.39 -12.24 6.30
CA LEU A 54 -1.49 -13.21 6.34
C LEU A 54 -2.00 -13.52 4.92
N PRO A 55 -2.37 -14.78 4.60
CA PRO A 55 -2.89 -15.15 3.28
C PRO A 55 -4.08 -14.29 2.83
N ALA A 56 -4.97 -13.94 3.75
CA ALA A 56 -6.12 -13.06 3.50
C ALA A 56 -5.73 -11.62 3.12
N CYS A 57 -4.51 -11.20 3.44
CA CYS A 57 -3.98 -9.86 3.14
C CYS A 57 -3.06 -9.84 1.91
N LEU A 58 -2.72 -10.99 1.32
CA LEU A 58 -1.91 -11.07 0.10
C LEU A 58 -2.51 -10.34 -1.11
N PRO A 59 -3.84 -10.19 -1.28
CA PRO A 59 -4.39 -9.35 -2.35
C PRO A 59 -3.90 -7.90 -2.34
N TYR A 60 -3.52 -7.36 -1.16
CA TYR A 60 -2.92 -6.03 -1.06
C TYR A 60 -1.50 -5.99 -1.65
N CYS A 61 -0.78 -7.11 -1.65
CA CYS A 61 0.59 -7.22 -2.14
C CYS A 61 0.71 -7.32 -3.66
N ALA A 62 -0.28 -7.95 -4.31
CA ALA A 62 -0.26 -8.13 -5.75
C ALA A 62 -0.31 -6.79 -6.50
N ALA A 63 -0.99 -5.79 -5.92
CA ALA A 63 -1.04 -4.39 -6.35
C ALA A 63 -1.31 -4.13 -7.86
N GLN A 64 -1.80 -5.14 -8.58
CA GLN A 64 -2.14 -5.12 -10.00
C GLN A 64 -3.65 -4.91 -10.25
N GLY A 65 -4.43 -4.67 -9.18
CA GLY A 65 -5.87 -4.55 -9.26
C GLY A 65 -6.43 -3.52 -8.30
N THR A 66 -7.74 -3.36 -8.33
CA THR A 66 -8.45 -2.51 -7.37
C THR A 66 -8.19 -3.05 -5.97
N VAL A 67 -7.51 -2.25 -5.15
CA VAL A 67 -7.35 -2.55 -3.72
C VAL A 67 -8.75 -2.81 -3.14
N PRO A 68 -8.97 -3.93 -2.41
CA PRO A 68 -10.28 -4.24 -1.86
C PRO A 68 -10.78 -3.07 -1.02
N ASN A 69 -11.84 -2.38 -1.47
CA ASN A 69 -12.34 -1.16 -0.82
C ASN A 69 -13.15 -1.43 0.46
N GLU A 70 -13.03 -2.64 0.99
CA GLU A 70 -13.70 -3.01 2.23
C GLU A 70 -12.89 -2.47 3.41
N GLN A 71 -13.40 -1.43 4.05
CA GLN A 71 -12.81 -0.84 5.25
C GLN A 71 -12.57 -1.89 6.36
N VAL A 72 -13.42 -2.90 6.47
CA VAL A 72 -13.26 -4.01 7.42
C VAL A 72 -12.01 -4.82 7.12
N THR A 73 -11.79 -5.15 5.86
CA THR A 73 -10.62 -5.90 5.38
C THR A 73 -9.34 -5.07 5.53
N HIS A 74 -9.42 -3.76 5.30
CA HIS A 74 -8.33 -2.83 5.62
C HIS A 74 -7.96 -2.86 7.10
N VAL A 75 -8.95 -2.75 7.99
CA VAL A 75 -8.74 -2.74 9.44
C VAL A 75 -8.17 -4.08 9.91
N PHE A 76 -8.66 -5.20 9.38
CA PHE A 76 -8.14 -6.54 9.66
C PHE A 76 -6.68 -6.68 9.24
N CYS A 77 -6.32 -6.19 8.05
CA CYS A 77 -4.96 -6.23 7.54
C CYS A 77 -4.04 -5.12 8.08
N MET A 78 -4.52 -4.26 8.99
CA MET A 78 -3.75 -3.12 9.52
C MET A 78 -2.39 -3.53 10.08
N GLN A 79 -2.34 -4.64 10.80
CA GLN A 79 -1.12 -5.15 11.42
C GLN A 79 -0.09 -5.66 10.39
N ASN A 80 -0.53 -5.96 9.18
CA ASN A 80 0.33 -6.44 8.09
C ASN A 80 0.84 -5.28 7.21
N PHE A 81 0.30 -4.06 7.34
CA PHE A 81 0.70 -2.94 6.47
C PHE A 81 2.17 -2.61 6.56
N ASN A 82 2.79 -2.70 7.73
CA ASN A 82 4.23 -2.46 7.85
C ASN A 82 5.04 -3.48 7.03
N ASN A 83 4.67 -4.76 7.11
CA ASN A 83 5.33 -5.83 6.34
C ASN A 83 5.14 -5.63 4.82
N ILE A 84 3.94 -5.20 4.40
CA ILE A 84 3.64 -4.88 2.99
C ILE A 84 4.45 -3.66 2.54
N ARG A 85 4.47 -2.60 3.37
CA ARG A 85 5.21 -1.36 3.15
C ARG A 85 6.70 -1.63 2.99
N ASP A 86 7.27 -2.50 3.81
CA ASP A 86 8.69 -2.82 3.77
C ASP A 86 9.07 -3.56 2.47
N CYS A 87 8.15 -4.38 1.92
CA CYS A 87 8.29 -4.97 0.60
C CYS A 87 8.27 -3.93 -0.53
N PHE A 88 7.32 -3.01 -0.48
CA PHE A 88 7.23 -1.91 -1.45
C PHE A 88 8.48 -1.04 -1.41
N ARG A 89 8.97 -0.69 -0.21
CA ARG A 89 10.20 0.08 -0.01
C ARG A 89 11.42 -0.65 -0.58
N SER A 90 11.59 -1.93 -0.26
CA SER A 90 12.69 -2.75 -0.76
C SER A 90 12.70 -2.87 -2.29
N HIS A 91 11.53 -2.77 -2.93
CA HIS A 91 11.42 -2.72 -4.38
C HIS A 91 11.85 -1.37 -4.91
N LEU A 92 11.39 -0.27 -4.29
CA LEU A 92 11.73 1.09 -4.70
C LEU A 92 13.22 1.43 -4.53
N ASP A 93 13.89 0.84 -3.53
CA ASP A 93 15.34 0.98 -3.36
C ASP A 93 16.14 0.43 -4.55
N LYS A 94 15.53 -0.45 -5.37
CA LYS A 94 16.17 -1.12 -6.52
C LYS A 94 15.58 -0.70 -7.86
N ARG A 95 14.39 -0.10 -7.88
CA ARG A 95 13.62 0.25 -9.08
C ARG A 95 12.86 1.55 -8.86
N PRO A 96 12.85 2.48 -9.82
CA PRO A 96 12.07 3.71 -9.68
C PRO A 96 10.57 3.39 -9.62
N ASN A 97 9.79 4.25 -8.96
CA ASN A 97 8.35 4.11 -8.94
C ASN A 97 7.72 4.40 -10.32
N ILE A 98 6.45 4.05 -10.50
CA ILE A 98 5.73 4.24 -11.78
C ILE A 98 5.61 5.71 -12.23
N PHE A 99 5.89 6.68 -11.35
CA PHE A 99 5.86 8.10 -11.66
C PHE A 99 7.28 8.69 -11.89
N GLY A 100 8.34 7.90 -11.65
CA GLY A 100 9.73 8.33 -11.80
C GLY A 100 10.24 9.25 -10.70
N ASP A 101 9.50 9.41 -9.61
CA ASP A 101 9.91 10.21 -8.47
C ASP A 101 10.89 9.40 -7.60
N ASN A 102 12.11 9.89 -7.38
CA ASN A 102 13.10 9.30 -6.47
C ASN A 102 12.93 9.83 -5.04
#